data_AF-A0A084QZT8-F1
#
_entry.id   AF-A0A084QZT8-F1
#
_cell.length_a   1.000
_cell.length_b   1.000
_cell.length_c   1.000
_cell.angle_alpha   90.00
_cell.angle_beta   90.00
_cell.angle_gamma   90.00
#
_symmetry.space_group_name_H-M   'P 1'
#
loop_
_entity.id
_entity.type
_entity.pdbx_description
1 polymer ?
#
loop_
_entity_poly.entity_id
_entity_poly.type
_entity_poly.pdbx_seq_one_letter_code
_entity_poly.pdbx_strand_id
1 'polypeptide(L)'
;MSAIPVCCTAKVIESLLDQSRHHHNRIVPNSPRSFVVITHVEDKKALIPDHPPPPSLRPFSTPFLAKSADEVAEYLPTARYFVILDDRSSTDGTVLLAKKDRQNMRNPLQTVRAAFEVAQLQLVALEVGCGDFIELQNAVSKIGGGYRAAPQAQRGGAAPPKPSKHCS
;
A
#
# COMPACT_ATOMS: atom_id res chain seq x y z
N MET A 1 -2.70 -12.36 10.48
CA MET A 1 -2.84 -11.42 9.33
C MET A 1 -1.98 -11.98 8.22
N SER A 2 -2.52 -12.02 7.00
CA SER A 2 -1.78 -12.55 5.86
C SER A 2 -0.76 -11.52 5.38
N ALA A 3 0.36 -12.00 4.84
CA ALA A 3 1.32 -11.14 4.15
C ALA A 3 0.67 -10.50 2.92
N ILE A 4 0.82 -9.19 2.78
CA ILE A 4 0.43 -8.40 1.61
C ILE A 4 1.63 -8.38 0.64
N PRO A 5 1.49 -8.96 -0.56
CA PRO A 5 2.56 -8.99 -1.54
C PRO A 5 2.87 -7.59 -2.08
N VAL A 6 4.17 -7.32 -2.26
CA VAL A 6 4.69 -6.16 -2.98
C VAL A 6 5.40 -6.67 -4.22
N CYS A 7 4.85 -6.34 -5.39
CA CYS A 7 5.32 -6.77 -6.70
C CYS A 7 5.98 -5.59 -7.40
N CYS A 8 7.17 -5.79 -7.93
CA CYS A 8 7.94 -4.70 -8.52
C CYS A 8 7.99 -4.89 -10.03
N THR A 9 7.31 -4.01 -10.77
CA THR A 9 7.32 -4.06 -12.23
C THR A 9 8.38 -3.15 -12.84
N ALA A 10 8.97 -2.29 -12.00
CA ALA A 10 10.12 -1.46 -12.31
C ALA A 10 11.30 -1.77 -11.39
N LYS A 11 12.45 -1.17 -11.70
CA LYS A 11 13.65 -1.26 -10.85
C LYS A 11 13.33 -0.67 -9.47
N VAL A 12 13.46 -1.48 -8.43
CA VAL A 12 13.09 -1.11 -7.06
C VAL A 12 14.00 -0.03 -6.51
N ILE A 13 13.38 0.88 -5.78
CA ILE A 13 14.09 1.81 -4.91
C ILE A 13 13.95 1.31 -3.48
N GLU A 14 15.03 0.78 -2.91
CA GLU A 14 15.09 0.33 -1.51
C GLU A 14 14.64 1.42 -0.53
N SER A 15 14.93 2.69 -0.83
CA SER A 15 14.53 3.82 0.01
C SER A 15 13.02 3.97 0.16
N LEU A 16 12.21 3.56 -0.85
CA LEU A 16 10.75 3.57 -0.73
C LEU A 16 10.26 2.53 0.28
N LEU A 17 10.84 1.33 0.25
CA LEU A 17 10.50 0.25 1.18
C LEU A 17 10.88 0.62 2.61
N ASP A 18 12.07 1.21 2.80
CA ASP A 18 12.51 1.69 4.11
C ASP A 18 11.64 2.85 4.63
N GLN A 19 11.27 3.81 3.77
CA GLN A 19 10.37 4.91 4.14
C GLN A 19 9.01 4.40 4.61
N SER A 20 8.39 3.49 3.84
CA SER A 20 7.12 2.88 4.22
C SER A 20 7.22 2.16 5.57
N ARG A 21 8.31 1.40 5.79
CA ARG A 21 8.55 0.71 7.06
C ARG A 21 8.68 1.69 8.23
N HIS A 22 9.46 2.75 8.06
CA HIS A 22 9.65 3.75 9.11
C HIS A 22 8.36 4.48 9.43
N HIS A 23 7.56 4.84 8.43
CA HIS A 23 6.27 5.48 8.63
C HIS A 23 5.31 4.56 9.40
N HIS A 24 5.16 3.30 8.97
CA HIS A 24 4.29 2.34 9.65
C HIS A 24 4.70 2.10 11.10
N ASN A 25 5.99 1.89 11.37
CA ASN A 25 6.49 1.69 12.73
C ASN A 25 6.26 2.91 13.64
N ARG A 26 6.20 4.12 13.09
CA ARG A 26 5.86 5.33 13.87
C ARG A 26 4.38 5.38 14.26
N ILE A 27 3.49 4.85 13.41
CA ILE A 27 2.04 4.87 13.65
C ILE A 27 1.60 3.67 14.48
N VAL A 28 2.12 2.48 14.15
CA VAL A 28 1.81 1.22 14.84
C VAL A 28 3.13 0.53 15.22
N PRO A 29 3.73 0.92 16.36
CA PRO A 29 4.95 0.30 16.85
C PRO A 29 4.75 -1.21 17.07
N ASN A 30 5.79 -2.01 16.80
CA ASN A 30 5.79 -3.47 16.99
C ASN A 30 4.74 -4.24 16.18
N SER A 31 4.20 -3.65 15.11
CA SER A 31 3.29 -4.33 14.19
C SER A 31 4.03 -5.42 13.40
N PRO A 32 3.49 -6.65 13.29
CA PRO A 32 4.07 -7.66 12.42
C PRO A 32 4.08 -7.15 10.97
N ARG A 33 5.21 -7.35 10.28
CA ARG A 33 5.44 -6.86 8.91
C ARG A 33 4.33 -7.34 8.00
N SER A 34 3.56 -6.42 7.43
CA SER A 34 2.46 -6.76 6.52
C SER A 34 2.90 -6.76 5.06
N PHE A 35 3.96 -6.05 4.69
CA PHE A 35 4.49 -6.03 3.32
C PHE A 35 5.60 -7.04 3.09
N VAL A 36 5.48 -7.78 1.99
CA VAL A 36 6.43 -8.82 1.57
C VAL A 36 6.79 -8.63 0.12
N VAL A 37 8.04 -8.22 -0.14
CA VAL A 37 8.51 -8.06 -1.51
C VAL A 37 8.71 -9.44 -2.13
N ILE A 38 8.06 -9.65 -3.27
CA ILE A 38 8.12 -10.93 -3.97
C ILE A 38 9.33 -10.94 -4.90
N THR A 39 10.24 -11.87 -4.63
CA THR A 39 11.50 -12.07 -5.36
C THR A 39 11.54 -13.39 -6.13
N HIS A 40 10.60 -14.31 -5.87
CA HIS A 40 10.59 -15.64 -6.45
C HIS A 40 9.18 -16.07 -6.90
N VAL A 41 9.13 -16.76 -8.03
CA VAL A 41 7.93 -17.37 -8.61
C VAL A 41 8.29 -18.81 -9.01
N GLU A 42 7.42 -19.76 -8.66
CA GLU A 42 7.52 -21.17 -9.01
C GLU A 42 6.19 -21.61 -9.63
N ASP A 43 6.23 -22.36 -10.75
CA ASP A 43 5.02 -22.80 -11.46
C ASP A 43 3.99 -21.69 -11.74
N LYS A 44 4.47 -20.50 -12.12
CA LYS A 44 3.67 -19.28 -12.32
C LYS A 44 2.92 -18.83 -11.07
N LYS A 45 3.38 -19.18 -9.87
CA LYS A 45 2.83 -18.73 -8.60
C LYS A 45 3.93 -18.05 -7.78
N ALA A 46 3.65 -16.86 -7.29
CA ALA A 46 4.51 -16.18 -6.35
C ALA A 46 4.55 -16.95 -5.03
N LEU A 47 5.74 -17.16 -4.51
CA LEU A 47 5.91 -17.66 -3.14
C LEU A 47 5.78 -16.46 -2.20
N ILE A 48 4.69 -16.44 -1.42
CA ILE A 48 4.44 -15.41 -0.41
C ILE A 48 4.84 -16.00 0.94
N PRO A 49 6.03 -15.68 1.48
CA PRO A 49 6.44 -16.21 2.78
C PRO A 49 5.56 -15.64 3.90
N ASP A 50 5.13 -16.50 4.82
CA ASP A 50 4.37 -16.11 6.02
C ASP A 50 5.18 -15.17 6.95
N HIS A 51 6.51 -15.27 6.86
CA HIS A 51 7.45 -14.44 7.60
C HIS A 51 8.43 -13.77 6.62
N PRO A 52 8.22 -12.49 6.26
CA PRO A 52 9.13 -11.80 5.36
C PRO A 52 10.53 -11.71 5.98
N PRO A 53 11.58 -12.20 5.29
CA PRO A 53 12.94 -12.01 5.76
C PRO A 53 13.28 -10.51 5.85
N PRO A 54 14.28 -10.13 6.66
CA PRO A 54 14.89 -8.79 6.58
C PRO A 54 15.25 -8.46 5.13
N PRO A 55 15.03 -7.21 4.66
CA PRO A 55 15.49 -6.84 3.33
C PRO A 55 16.99 -7.11 3.25
N SER A 56 17.40 -7.96 2.31
CA SER A 56 18.82 -8.28 2.11
C SER A 56 19.44 -7.26 1.17
N LEU A 57 20.65 -6.77 1.50
CA LEU A 57 21.48 -5.84 0.69
C LEU A 57 22.00 -6.44 -0.64
N ARG A 58 21.36 -7.48 -1.16
CA ARG A 58 21.75 -8.15 -2.41
C ARG A 58 21.06 -7.46 -3.58
N PRO A 59 21.60 -7.56 -4.82
CA PRO A 59 20.93 -7.05 -5.99
C PRO A 59 19.49 -7.58 -6.03
N PHE A 60 18.53 -6.68 -5.87
CA PHE A 60 17.12 -7.04 -5.86
C PHE A 60 16.72 -7.42 -7.29
N SER A 61 16.35 -8.69 -7.49
CA SER A 61 15.71 -9.16 -8.72
C SER A 61 14.23 -9.38 -8.46
N THR A 62 13.39 -8.92 -9.38
CA THR A 62 11.94 -9.17 -9.35
C THR A 62 11.50 -9.99 -10.55
N PRO A 63 10.61 -10.98 -10.37
CA PRO A 63 10.06 -11.76 -11.47
C PRO A 63 9.02 -10.99 -12.30
N PHE A 64 8.69 -9.75 -11.91
CA PHE A 64 7.60 -8.97 -12.51
C PHE A 64 8.05 -7.80 -13.37
N LEU A 65 9.36 -7.68 -13.64
CA LEU A 65 9.89 -6.59 -14.44
C LEU A 65 9.15 -6.49 -15.78
N ALA A 66 8.71 -5.27 -16.12
CA ALA A 66 7.93 -4.94 -17.32
C ALA A 66 6.56 -5.64 -17.47
N LYS A 67 6.04 -6.30 -16.43
CA LYS A 67 4.69 -6.87 -16.44
C LYS A 67 3.64 -5.81 -16.12
N SER A 68 2.47 -5.95 -16.73
CA SER A 68 1.26 -5.21 -16.38
C SER A 68 0.67 -5.67 -15.04
N ALA A 69 -0.24 -4.87 -14.47
CA ALA A 69 -0.91 -5.21 -13.22
C ALA A 69 -1.75 -6.50 -13.32
N ASP A 70 -2.42 -6.71 -14.44
CA ASP A 70 -3.20 -7.92 -14.70
C ASP A 70 -2.29 -9.16 -14.79
N GLU A 71 -1.17 -9.07 -15.51
CA GLU A 71 -0.18 -10.17 -15.55
C GLU A 71 0.37 -10.49 -14.17
N VAL A 72 0.68 -9.48 -13.34
CA VAL A 72 1.12 -9.69 -11.95
C VAL A 72 0.05 -10.44 -11.15
N ALA A 73 -1.23 -10.10 -11.34
CA ALA A 73 -2.33 -10.72 -10.62
C ALA A 73 -2.49 -12.23 -10.93
N GLU A 74 -2.04 -12.69 -12.10
CA GLU A 74 -2.04 -14.11 -12.45
C GLU A 74 -1.08 -14.92 -11.57
N TYR A 75 0.05 -14.33 -11.18
CA TYR A 75 1.02 -14.97 -10.28
C TYR A 75 0.59 -14.99 -8.82
N LEU A 76 -0.49 -14.30 -8.48
CA LEU A 76 -1.02 -14.17 -7.13
C LEU A 76 -2.42 -14.81 -7.02
N PRO A 77 -2.54 -16.15 -7.17
CA PRO A 77 -3.85 -16.81 -7.13
C PRO A 77 -4.53 -16.71 -5.75
N THR A 78 -3.75 -16.55 -4.68
CA THR A 78 -4.23 -16.53 -3.31
C THR A 78 -4.32 -15.14 -2.69
N ALA A 79 -3.70 -14.11 -3.29
CA ALA A 79 -3.75 -12.76 -2.74
C ALA A 79 -5.01 -12.03 -3.20
N ARG A 80 -5.79 -11.52 -2.24
CA ARG A 80 -6.91 -10.62 -2.53
C ARG A 80 -6.43 -9.19 -2.77
N TYR A 81 -5.43 -8.76 -2.00
CA TYR A 81 -4.84 -7.44 -2.08
C TYR A 81 -3.34 -7.56 -2.26
N PHE A 82 -2.77 -6.66 -3.06
CA PHE A 82 -1.33 -6.56 -3.27
C PHE A 82 -0.95 -5.15 -3.72
N VAL A 83 0.34 -4.86 -3.69
CA VAL A 83 0.91 -3.57 -4.07
C VAL A 83 1.80 -3.76 -5.29
N ILE A 84 1.74 -2.83 -6.24
CA ILE A 84 2.65 -2.75 -7.38
C ILE A 84 3.52 -1.50 -7.26
N LEU A 85 4.83 -1.71 -7.27
CA LEU A 85 5.87 -0.69 -7.47
C LEU A 85 6.21 -0.62 -8.96
N ASP A 86 5.75 0.41 -9.64
CA ASP A 86 6.01 0.64 -11.06
C ASP A 86 6.97 1.83 -11.29
N ASP A 87 7.23 2.18 -12.55
CA ASP A 87 8.20 3.23 -12.88
C ASP A 87 7.87 4.55 -12.20
N ARG A 88 6.57 4.87 -12.11
CA ARG A 88 6.09 6.10 -11.49
C ARG A 88 6.34 6.12 -9.98
N SER A 89 6.35 4.96 -9.32
CA SER A 89 6.65 4.86 -7.89
C SER A 89 7.97 5.49 -7.50
N SER A 90 8.99 5.32 -8.35
CA SER A 90 10.31 5.91 -8.14
C SER A 90 10.32 7.44 -8.18
N THR A 91 9.37 8.02 -8.90
CA THR A 91 9.35 9.45 -9.23
C THR A 91 8.52 10.25 -8.24
N ASP A 92 7.36 9.73 -7.81
CA ASP A 92 6.42 10.48 -6.97
C ASP A 92 6.11 9.84 -5.61
N GLY A 93 6.72 8.68 -5.32
CA GLY A 93 6.53 7.96 -4.06
C GLY A 93 5.15 7.32 -3.91
N THR A 94 4.41 7.16 -5.01
CA THR A 94 3.09 6.50 -5.02
C THR A 94 3.18 5.07 -5.52
N VAL A 95 2.23 4.23 -5.15
CA VAL A 95 2.13 2.82 -5.58
C VAL A 95 0.73 2.53 -6.09
N LEU A 96 0.59 1.49 -6.91
CA LEU A 96 -0.73 0.94 -7.21
C LEU A 96 -1.10 -0.07 -6.12
N LEU A 97 -2.20 0.21 -5.44
CA LEU A 97 -2.90 -0.78 -4.64
C LEU A 97 -3.82 -1.54 -5.58
N ALA A 98 -3.82 -2.86 -5.47
CA ALA A 98 -4.61 -3.72 -6.32
C ALA A 98 -5.53 -4.61 -5.48
N LYS A 99 -6.77 -4.78 -5.94
CA LYS A 99 -7.77 -5.70 -5.40
C LYS A 99 -8.19 -6.66 -6.48
N LYS A 100 -7.98 -7.95 -6.22
CA LYS A 100 -8.46 -9.07 -7.02
C LYS A 100 -9.68 -9.67 -6.34
N ASP A 101 -10.77 -9.80 -7.10
CA ASP A 101 -11.92 -10.57 -6.65
C ASP A 101 -11.61 -12.07 -6.77
N ARG A 102 -11.53 -12.76 -5.63
CA ARG A 102 -11.25 -14.20 -5.59
C ARG A 102 -12.47 -15.04 -5.94
N GLN A 103 -13.67 -14.50 -5.80
CA GLN A 103 -14.93 -15.22 -6.02
C GLN A 103 -15.44 -15.06 -7.45
N ASN A 104 -15.07 -13.97 -8.12
CA ASN A 104 -15.46 -13.71 -9.50
C ASN A 104 -14.24 -13.34 -10.36
N MET A 105 -13.65 -14.34 -11.00
CA MET A 105 -12.52 -14.16 -11.94
C MET A 105 -12.89 -13.36 -13.20
N ARG A 106 -14.18 -13.09 -13.45
CA ARG A 106 -14.61 -12.18 -14.52
C ARG A 106 -14.59 -10.71 -14.10
N ASN A 107 -14.48 -10.44 -12.79
CA ASN A 107 -14.32 -9.06 -12.33
C ASN A 107 -12.89 -8.62 -12.65
N PRO A 108 -12.73 -7.49 -13.36
CA PRO A 108 -11.42 -6.98 -13.70
C PRO A 108 -10.65 -6.63 -12.43
N LEU A 109 -9.32 -6.66 -12.54
CA LEU A 109 -8.44 -6.19 -11.47
C LEU A 109 -8.76 -4.72 -11.16
N GLN A 110 -9.10 -4.44 -9.91
CA GLN A 110 -9.32 -3.07 -9.46
C GLN A 110 -8.00 -2.51 -8.97
N THR A 111 -7.64 -1.31 -9.43
CA THR A 111 -6.43 -0.62 -8.99
C THR A 111 -6.73 0.79 -8.52
N VAL A 112 -5.91 1.30 -7.60
CA VAL A 112 -5.94 2.69 -7.14
C VAL A 112 -4.54 3.14 -6.77
N ARG A 113 -4.18 4.38 -7.14
CA ARG A 113 -2.87 4.95 -6.81
C ARG A 113 -2.91 5.66 -5.46
N ALA A 114 -1.97 5.34 -4.58
CA ALA A 114 -1.86 5.91 -3.24
C ALA A 114 -0.40 6.17 -2.87
N ALA A 115 -0.15 7.07 -1.91
CA ALA A 115 1.20 7.25 -1.37
C ALA A 115 1.65 5.97 -0.66
N PHE A 116 2.90 5.57 -0.89
CA PHE A 116 3.37 4.29 -0.39
C PHE A 116 3.38 4.20 1.14
N GLU A 117 3.66 5.32 1.81
CA GLU A 117 3.71 5.42 3.27
C GLU A 117 2.40 5.04 3.98
N VAL A 118 1.23 5.20 3.32
CA VAL A 118 -0.08 4.84 3.86
C VAL A 118 -0.66 3.55 3.28
N ALA A 119 -0.03 3.00 2.25
CA ALA A 119 -0.51 1.83 1.52
C ALA A 119 -0.79 0.64 2.45
N GLN A 120 0.11 0.40 3.40
CA GLN A 120 0.01 -0.73 4.33
C GLN A 120 -1.21 -0.59 5.24
N LEU A 121 -1.42 0.60 5.81
CA LEU A 121 -2.56 0.89 6.67
C LEU A 121 -3.89 0.77 5.91
N GLN A 122 -3.93 1.26 4.67
CA GLN A 122 -5.13 1.19 3.83
C GLN A 122 -5.50 -0.25 3.49
N LEU A 123 -4.55 -1.07 3.04
CA LEU A 123 -4.82 -2.46 2.70
C LEU A 123 -5.17 -3.31 3.94
N VAL A 124 -4.52 -3.06 5.07
CA VAL A 124 -4.89 -3.67 6.36
C VAL A 124 -6.33 -3.32 6.74
N ALA A 125 -6.75 -2.06 6.62
CA ALA A 125 -8.11 -1.63 6.92
C ALA A 125 -9.14 -2.34 6.02
N LEU A 126 -8.82 -2.55 4.74
CA LEU A 126 -9.64 -3.28 3.79
C LEU A 126 -9.71 -4.79 4.09
N GLU A 127 -8.65 -5.39 4.65
CA GLU A 127 -8.65 -6.80 5.06
C GLU A 127 -9.55 -7.06 6.27
N VAL A 128 -9.55 -6.13 7.25
CA VAL A 128 -10.37 -6.27 8.47
C VAL A 128 -11.81 -5.76 8.30
N GLY A 129 -12.18 -5.32 7.09
CA GLY A 129 -13.54 -4.89 6.77
C GLY A 129 -13.90 -3.47 7.24
N CYS A 130 -12.91 -2.62 7.54
CA CYS A 130 -13.12 -1.24 7.97
C CYS A 130 -13.28 -0.24 6.82
N GLY A 131 -13.51 -0.69 5.59
CA GLY A 131 -13.77 0.15 4.42
C GLY A 131 -13.95 -0.67 3.14
N ASP A 132 -14.28 0.01 2.03
CA ASP A 132 -14.31 -0.61 0.70
C ASP A 132 -13.33 0.05 -0.29
N PHE A 133 -12.83 -0.77 -1.21
CA PHE A 133 -11.91 -0.35 -2.26
C PHE A 133 -12.54 0.66 -3.22
N ILE A 134 -13.86 0.59 -3.42
CA ILE A 134 -14.61 1.59 -4.18
C ILE A 134 -14.55 2.96 -3.48
N GLU A 135 -14.65 3.00 -2.15
CA GLU A 135 -14.51 4.25 -1.39
C GLU A 135 -13.11 4.83 -1.54
N LEU A 136 -12.09 3.97 -1.55
CA LEU A 136 -10.70 4.36 -1.75
C LEU A 136 -10.47 4.94 -3.15
N GLN A 137 -11.01 4.31 -4.20
CA GLN A 137 -10.99 4.84 -5.57
C GLN A 137 -11.70 6.18 -5.67
N ASN A 138 -12.90 6.30 -5.09
CA ASN A 138 -13.68 7.53 -5.08
C ASN A 138 -12.95 8.67 -4.35
N ALA A 139 -12.26 8.37 -3.25
CA ALA A 139 -11.45 9.36 -2.54
C ALA A 139 -10.31 9.87 -3.43
N VAL A 140 -9.59 9.00 -4.14
CA VAL A 140 -8.50 9.39 -5.05
C VAL A 140 -9.00 10.22 -6.24
N SER A 141 -10.12 9.84 -6.84
CA SER A 141 -10.73 10.58 -7.95
C SER A 141 -11.11 12.02 -7.57
N LYS A 142 -11.51 12.26 -6.31
CA LYS A 142 -11.84 13.60 -5.80
C LYS A 142 -10.62 14.49 -5.58
N ILE A 143 -9.43 13.90 -5.39
CA ILE A 143 -8.20 14.63 -5.02
C ILE A 143 -7.26 14.78 -6.24
N GLY A 144 -7.58 14.16 -7.38
CA GLY A 144 -6.89 14.42 -8.65
C GLY A 144 -5.59 13.63 -8.88
N GLY A 145 -5.45 12.43 -8.31
CA GLY A 145 -4.40 11.50 -8.76
C GLY A 145 -3.53 10.81 -7.71
N GLY A 146 -3.90 10.85 -6.43
CA GLY A 146 -3.32 10.00 -5.40
C GLY A 146 -3.67 10.46 -4.00
N TYR A 147 -3.84 9.52 -3.07
CA TYR A 147 -4.01 9.86 -1.66
C TYR A 147 -2.62 10.00 -1.01
N ARG A 148 -2.21 11.23 -0.67
CA ARG A 148 -1.05 11.48 0.19
C ARG A 148 -1.50 11.58 1.63
N ALA A 149 -0.69 11.12 2.59
CA ALA A 149 -0.94 11.49 3.97
C ALA A 149 -0.92 13.02 4.04
N ALA A 150 -1.95 13.61 4.66
CA ALA A 150 -1.88 15.03 4.99
C ALA A 150 -0.60 15.23 5.85
N PRO A 151 0.21 16.27 5.59
CA PRO A 151 1.32 16.57 6.48
C PRO A 151 0.76 16.66 7.89
N GLN A 152 1.39 15.96 8.85
CA GLN A 152 0.98 16.03 10.25
C GLN A 152 0.91 17.51 10.63
N ALA A 153 -0.31 18.04 10.74
CA ALA A 153 -0.53 19.30 11.43
C ALA A 153 0.03 19.07 12.84
N GLN A 154 1.08 19.80 13.18
CA GLN A 154 1.60 19.84 14.54
C GLN A 154 0.41 20.11 15.47
N ARG A 155 0.10 19.14 16.34
CA ARG A 155 -0.80 19.36 17.47
C ARG A 155 -0.20 20.50 18.29
N GLY A 156 -0.90 21.63 18.35
CA GLY A 156 -0.48 22.74 19.21
C GLY A 156 -1.05 24.10 18.81
N GLY A 157 -2.36 24.23 18.78
CA GLY A 157 -3.02 25.54 18.78
C GLY A 157 -4.16 25.50 19.78
N ALA A 158 -4.02 26.21 20.90
CA ALA A 158 -5.06 26.30 21.93
C ALA A 158 -6.38 26.79 21.32
N ALA A 159 -7.49 26.15 21.70
CA ALA A 159 -8.81 26.66 21.35
C ALA A 159 -9.00 28.05 21.98
N PRO A 160 -9.53 29.04 21.25
CA PRO A 160 -9.80 30.36 21.80
C PRO A 160 -10.92 30.27 22.85
N PRO A 161 -10.84 30.99 23.98
CA PRO A 161 -11.86 30.91 25.02
C PRO A 161 -13.20 31.48 24.51
N LYS A 162 -14.29 30.82 24.90
CA LYS A 162 -15.67 31.28 24.64
C LYS A 162 -15.86 32.69 25.25
N PRO A 163 -16.46 33.66 24.54
CA PRO A 163 -16.80 34.93 25.15
C PRO A 163 -17.90 34.73 26.20
N SER A 164 -17.64 35.21 27.41
CA SER A 164 -18.63 35.38 28.47
C SER A 164 -19.67 36.40 28.00
N LYS A 165 -20.93 35.96 27.87
CA LYS A 165 -22.06 36.87 27.73
C LYS A 165 -22.32 37.51 29.09
N HIS A 166 -21.72 38.66 29.34
CA HIS A 166 -22.32 39.68 30.18
C HIS A 166 -23.19 40.56 29.28
N CYS A 167 -24.50 40.54 29.51
CA CYS A 167 -25.37 41.66 29.17
C CYS A 167 -26.27 41.88 30.38
N SER A 168 -26.23 43.14 30.80
CA SER A 168 -26.94 43.78 31.91
C SER A 168 -28.45 43.70 31.81
#